data_AF-A0A3E0HR76-F1
#
_entry.id   AF-A0A3E0HR76-F1
#
_cell.length_a   1.000
_cell.length_b   1.000
_cell.length_c   1.000
_cell.angle_alpha   90.00
_cell.angle_beta   90.00
_cell.angle_gamma   90.00
#
_symmetry.space_group_name_H-M   'P 1'
#
loop_
_entity.id
_entity.type
_entity.pdbx_description
1 polymer ?
#
loop_
_entity_poly.entity_id
_entity_poly.type
_entity_poly.pdbx_seq_one_letter_code
_entity_poly.pdbx_strand_id
1 'polypeptide(L)'
;MERKITQKLKQKAYRLLADKIDIEVFESFLYKLVENNEFNSEGLLFDFININYKSNDYRRRLLNLIKDNSSEEELLSLEVYSLCLTLSSSNENEVVLSAINSLSSLNSQTEYQYDILFEFYMLNDNILGDGFYYYSLTNEQVVDRAKLFSEKVISKFNSFKENENWYGFLNCEIEVKSDDKVLKQNNVIKEVKLDENKS
;
A
#
# COMPACT_ATOMS: atom_id res chain seq x y z
N MET A 1 8.13 -24.77 0.67
CA MET A 1 9.33 -23.89 0.67
C MET A 1 9.33 -23.01 -0.57
N GLU A 2 9.18 -23.61 -1.75
CA GLU A 2 9.09 -22.96 -3.07
C GLU A 2 8.04 -21.84 -3.16
N ARG A 3 6.79 -22.06 -2.72
CA ARG A 3 5.72 -21.03 -2.73
C ARG A 3 6.08 -19.73 -1.99
N LYS A 4 6.69 -19.84 -0.80
CA LYS A 4 7.11 -18.66 -0.02
C LYS A 4 8.23 -17.87 -0.71
N ILE A 5 9.05 -18.55 -1.53
CA ILE A 5 10.12 -17.92 -2.31
C ILE A 5 9.52 -17.19 -3.51
N THR A 6 8.63 -17.82 -4.26
CA THR A 6 7.86 -17.21 -5.35
C THR A 6 7.18 -15.92 -4.92
N GLN A 7 6.52 -15.93 -3.76
CA GLN A 7 5.85 -14.75 -3.22
C GLN A 7 6.82 -13.62 -2.85
N LYS A 8 7.95 -13.95 -2.20
CA LYS A 8 8.99 -12.95 -1.90
C LYS A 8 9.61 -12.37 -3.18
N LEU A 9 9.76 -13.18 -4.22
CA LEU A 9 10.28 -12.78 -5.52
C LEU A 9 9.36 -11.77 -6.20
N LYS A 10 8.07 -12.10 -6.33
CA LYS A 10 7.06 -11.17 -6.87
C LYS A 10 6.98 -9.86 -6.09
N GLN A 11 6.99 -9.91 -4.74
CA GLN A 11 6.99 -8.72 -3.89
C GLN A 11 8.22 -7.84 -4.12
N LYS A 12 9.42 -8.44 -4.20
CA LYS A 12 10.65 -7.69 -4.47
C LYS A 12 10.66 -7.09 -5.87
N ALA A 13 10.15 -7.81 -6.87
CA ALA A 13 10.04 -7.33 -8.23
C ALA A 13 9.07 -6.16 -8.36
N TYR A 14 7.92 -6.24 -7.69
CA TYR A 14 6.95 -5.14 -7.66
C TYR A 14 7.53 -3.90 -6.98
N ARG A 15 8.31 -4.09 -5.90
CA ARG A 15 9.05 -2.99 -5.25
C ARG A 15 10.07 -2.35 -6.19
N LEU A 16 10.72 -3.10 -7.08
CA LEU A 16 11.61 -2.54 -8.09
C LEU A 16 10.81 -1.72 -9.12
N LEU A 17 9.68 -2.24 -9.61
CA LEU A 17 8.80 -1.51 -10.54
C LEU A 17 8.28 -0.19 -9.95
N ALA A 18 7.99 -0.19 -8.65
CA ALA A 18 7.50 0.96 -7.89
C ALA A 18 8.63 1.88 -7.38
N ASP A 19 9.87 1.69 -7.83
CA ASP A 19 11.04 2.52 -7.45
C ASP A 19 11.30 2.55 -5.93
N LYS A 20 10.98 1.46 -5.23
CA LYS A 20 11.20 1.30 -3.79
C LYS A 20 12.49 0.56 -3.43
N ILE A 21 13.13 -0.05 -4.42
CA ILE A 21 14.47 -0.61 -4.35
C ILE A 21 15.16 -0.32 -5.68
N ASP A 22 16.47 -0.19 -5.67
CA ASP A 22 17.26 -0.11 -6.89
C ASP A 22 17.47 -1.49 -7.53
N ILE A 23 18.04 -1.48 -8.74
CA ILE A 23 18.32 -2.69 -9.51
C ILE A 23 19.34 -3.56 -8.77
N GLU A 24 20.37 -2.96 -8.18
CA GLU A 24 21.46 -3.65 -7.49
C GLU A 24 20.95 -4.47 -6.29
N VAL A 25 20.04 -3.92 -5.49
CA VAL A 25 19.38 -4.60 -4.38
C VAL A 25 18.51 -5.75 -4.87
N PHE A 26 17.84 -5.58 -6.01
CA PHE A 26 17.02 -6.64 -6.58
C PHE A 26 17.87 -7.77 -7.18
N GLU A 27 18.88 -7.46 -7.99
CA GLU A 27 19.82 -8.45 -8.55
C GLU A 27 20.53 -9.22 -7.44
N SER A 28 21.02 -8.52 -6.39
CA SER A 28 21.64 -9.16 -5.22
C SER A 28 20.69 -10.13 -4.52
N PHE A 29 19.39 -9.84 -4.50
CA PHE A 29 18.37 -10.74 -3.97
C PHE A 29 18.17 -11.97 -4.88
N LEU A 30 18.15 -11.80 -6.20
CA LEU A 30 18.09 -12.91 -7.16
C LEU A 30 19.27 -13.86 -7.01
N TYR A 31 20.50 -13.34 -6.95
CA TYR A 31 21.71 -14.16 -6.77
C TYR A 31 21.65 -15.02 -5.50
N LYS A 32 21.22 -14.42 -4.37
CA LYS A 32 21.02 -15.17 -3.12
C LYS A 32 19.97 -16.27 -3.25
N LEU A 33 18.93 -16.09 -4.06
CA LEU A 33 17.95 -17.14 -4.30
C LEU A 33 18.53 -18.28 -5.14
N VAL A 34 19.40 -17.99 -6.11
CA VAL A 34 20.10 -19.01 -6.90
C VAL A 34 21.04 -19.84 -6.03
N GLU A 35 21.83 -19.19 -5.17
CA GLU A 35 22.77 -19.90 -4.29
C GLU A 35 22.07 -20.86 -3.32
N ASN A 36 20.84 -20.53 -2.92
CA ASN A 36 20.08 -21.27 -1.91
C ASN A 36 19.07 -22.28 -2.48
N ASN A 37 18.81 -22.28 -3.80
CA ASN A 37 17.86 -23.20 -4.43
C ASN A 37 18.52 -23.92 -5.60
N GLU A 38 18.41 -25.25 -5.67
CA GLU A 38 18.78 -26.00 -6.86
C GLU A 38 17.95 -25.48 -8.05
N PHE A 39 18.66 -24.93 -9.04
CA PHE A 39 18.09 -24.05 -10.04
C PHE A 39 17.40 -24.85 -11.16
N ASN A 40 16.11 -24.58 -11.41
CA ASN A 40 15.35 -25.17 -12.53
C ASN A 40 15.17 -24.13 -13.66
N SER A 41 15.61 -24.46 -14.88
CA SER A 41 15.50 -23.61 -16.07
C SER A 41 14.07 -23.39 -16.56
N GLU A 42 13.09 -24.11 -16.03
CA GLU A 42 11.66 -23.91 -16.31
C GLU A 42 10.95 -23.13 -15.19
N GLY A 43 11.68 -22.71 -14.15
CA GLY A 43 11.11 -22.05 -12.99
C GLY A 43 11.03 -20.53 -13.13
N LEU A 44 10.03 -19.92 -12.50
CA LEU A 44 9.83 -18.47 -12.48
C LEU A 44 11.10 -17.67 -12.12
N LEU A 45 11.92 -18.18 -11.18
CA LEU A 45 13.19 -17.53 -10.81
C LEU A 45 14.14 -17.37 -12.00
N PHE A 46 14.17 -18.33 -12.92
CA PHE A 46 14.96 -18.24 -14.15
C PHE A 46 14.45 -17.13 -15.07
N ASP A 47 13.14 -17.00 -15.23
CA ASP A 47 12.55 -15.91 -16.02
C ASP A 47 12.93 -14.54 -15.48
N PHE A 48 12.95 -14.37 -14.15
CA PHE A 48 13.42 -13.13 -13.52
C PHE A 48 14.91 -12.88 -13.78
N ILE A 49 15.76 -13.91 -13.74
CA ILE A 49 17.20 -13.75 -13.96
C ILE A 49 17.54 -13.44 -15.43
N ASN A 50 16.72 -13.93 -16.37
CA ASN A 50 16.90 -13.67 -17.79
C ASN A 50 16.51 -12.25 -18.23
N ILE A 51 15.92 -11.44 -17.34
CA ILE A 51 15.68 -10.02 -17.63
C ILE A 51 17.01 -9.27 -17.55
N ASN A 52 17.37 -8.57 -18.63
CA ASN A 52 18.46 -7.62 -18.60
C ASN A 52 18.01 -6.31 -17.93
N TYR A 53 18.25 -6.18 -16.61
CA TYR A 53 17.84 -5.00 -15.82
C TYR A 53 18.53 -3.69 -16.21
N LYS A 54 19.64 -3.75 -16.96
CA LYS A 54 20.32 -2.57 -17.50
C LYS A 54 19.69 -2.05 -18.79
N SER A 55 18.78 -2.80 -19.40
CA SER A 55 18.08 -2.39 -20.61
C SER A 55 16.97 -1.39 -20.31
N ASN A 56 16.77 -0.38 -21.17
CA ASN A 56 15.62 0.54 -21.07
C ASN A 56 14.25 -0.18 -21.10
N ASP A 57 14.20 -1.44 -21.57
CA ASP A 57 12.99 -2.25 -21.68
C ASP A 57 12.69 -3.11 -20.43
N TYR A 58 13.58 -3.11 -19.42
CA TYR A 58 13.46 -4.05 -18.30
C TYR A 58 12.13 -3.92 -17.55
N ARG A 59 11.66 -2.69 -17.33
CA ARG A 59 10.42 -2.43 -16.59
C ARG A 59 9.22 -3.08 -17.25
N ARG A 60 9.13 -2.97 -18.57
CA ARG A 60 8.04 -3.58 -19.35
C ARG A 60 8.08 -5.10 -19.24
N ARG A 61 9.27 -5.69 -19.39
CA ARG A 61 9.45 -7.15 -19.27
C ARG A 61 9.10 -7.66 -17.87
N LEU A 62 9.59 -6.96 -16.85
CA LEU A 62 9.34 -7.29 -15.45
C LEU A 62 7.84 -7.18 -15.11
N LEU A 63 7.18 -6.12 -15.57
CA LEU A 63 5.74 -5.93 -15.39
C LEU A 63 4.95 -7.06 -16.06
N ASN A 64 5.27 -7.41 -17.30
CA ASN A 64 4.62 -8.51 -18.01
C ASN A 64 4.81 -9.83 -17.27
N LEU A 65 6.04 -10.13 -16.84
CA LEU A 65 6.34 -11.35 -16.10
C LEU A 65 5.52 -11.47 -14.81
N ILE A 66 5.36 -10.37 -14.06
CA ILE A 66 4.53 -10.36 -12.85
C ILE A 66 3.05 -10.56 -13.21
N LYS A 67 2.54 -9.88 -14.25
CA LYS A 67 1.15 -9.98 -14.70
C LYS A 67 0.79 -11.40 -15.16
N ASP A 68 1.65 -12.01 -15.97
CA ASP A 68 1.44 -13.35 -16.52
C ASP A 68 1.41 -14.43 -15.42
N ASN A 69 1.95 -14.12 -14.24
CA ASN A 69 2.06 -15.05 -13.13
C ASN A 69 1.20 -14.68 -11.91
N SER A 70 0.37 -13.64 -11.97
CA SER A 70 -0.40 -13.14 -10.82
C SER A 70 -1.86 -12.92 -11.17
N SER A 71 -2.77 -13.12 -10.20
CA SER A 71 -4.16 -12.71 -10.38
C SER A 71 -4.30 -11.19 -10.30
N GLU A 72 -5.42 -10.64 -10.78
CA GLU A 72 -5.72 -9.21 -10.65
C GLU A 72 -5.74 -8.75 -9.19
N GLU A 73 -6.30 -9.57 -8.30
CA GLU A 73 -6.33 -9.31 -6.86
C GLU A 73 -4.92 -9.34 -6.25
N GLU A 74 -4.05 -10.23 -6.71
CA GLU A 74 -2.64 -10.27 -6.26
C GLU A 74 -1.92 -8.98 -6.66
N LEU A 75 -2.10 -8.53 -7.91
CA LEU A 75 -1.50 -7.29 -8.41
C LEU A 75 -1.98 -6.07 -7.61
N LEU A 76 -3.29 -5.95 -7.40
CA LEU A 76 -3.87 -4.88 -6.58
C LEU A 76 -3.36 -4.95 -5.14
N SER A 77 -3.27 -6.15 -4.56
CA SER A 77 -2.75 -6.33 -3.20
C SER A 77 -1.29 -5.87 -3.06
N LEU A 78 -0.46 -6.15 -4.07
CA LEU A 78 0.93 -5.70 -4.13
C LEU A 78 1.03 -4.18 -4.25
N GLU A 79 0.15 -3.55 -5.04
CA GLU A 79 0.08 -2.10 -5.19
C GLU A 79 -0.29 -1.41 -3.87
N VAL A 80 -1.37 -1.88 -3.23
CA VAL A 80 -1.82 -1.40 -1.92
C VAL A 80 -0.71 -1.53 -0.89
N TYR A 81 -0.04 -2.69 -0.84
CA TYR A 81 1.08 -2.92 0.07
C TYR A 81 2.25 -1.96 -0.16
N SER A 82 2.62 -1.71 -1.42
CA SER A 82 3.73 -0.81 -1.78
C SER A 82 3.44 0.65 -1.43
N LEU A 83 2.21 1.10 -1.66
CA LEU A 83 1.74 2.43 -1.27
C LEU A 83 1.69 2.56 0.27
N CYS A 84 1.22 1.53 0.97
CA CYS A 84 1.22 1.52 2.43
C CYS A 84 2.63 1.56 3.02
N LEU A 85 3.60 0.85 2.43
CA LEU A 85 5.01 0.97 2.82
C LEU A 85 5.50 2.41 2.70
N THR A 86 5.16 3.08 1.59
CA THR A 86 5.50 4.49 1.34
C THR A 86 4.92 5.40 2.40
N LEU A 87 3.64 5.23 2.74
CA LEU A 87 2.98 5.98 3.81
C LEU A 87 3.70 5.77 5.14
N SER A 88 3.95 4.52 5.53
CA SER A 88 4.55 4.18 6.83
C SER A 88 5.97 4.71 7.02
N SER A 89 6.76 4.84 5.95
CA SER A 89 8.18 5.22 6.05
C SER A 89 8.47 6.68 5.71
N SER A 90 7.56 7.39 5.04
CA SER A 90 7.83 8.76 4.57
C SER A 90 7.65 9.80 5.67
N ASN A 91 8.57 10.76 5.75
CA ASN A 91 8.44 11.96 6.58
C ASN A 91 8.04 13.20 5.77
N GLU A 92 7.90 13.07 4.45
CA GLU A 92 7.55 14.15 3.55
C GLU A 92 6.04 14.15 3.30
N ASN A 93 5.37 15.23 3.74
CA ASN A 93 3.90 15.34 3.64
C ASN A 93 3.40 15.22 2.19
N GLU A 94 4.10 15.78 1.21
CA GLU A 94 3.71 15.68 -0.20
C GLU A 94 3.69 14.24 -0.70
N VAL A 95 4.71 13.44 -0.33
CA VAL A 95 4.78 12.01 -0.65
C VAL A 95 3.64 11.25 0.02
N VAL A 96 3.32 11.58 1.28
CA VAL A 96 2.22 10.96 2.01
C VAL A 96 0.87 11.28 1.35
N LEU A 97 0.60 12.55 1.07
CA LEU A 97 -0.65 12.98 0.43
C LEU A 97 -0.82 12.38 -0.97
N SER A 98 0.26 12.32 -1.76
CA SER A 98 0.26 11.66 -3.07
C SER A 98 -0.07 10.16 -2.96
N ALA A 99 0.48 9.47 -1.96
CA ALA A 99 0.17 8.06 -1.72
C ALA A 99 -1.29 7.84 -1.24
N ILE A 100 -1.83 8.74 -0.41
CA ILE A 100 -3.26 8.72 -0.01
C ILE A 100 -4.16 8.86 -1.25
N ASN A 101 -3.87 9.83 -2.12
CA ASN A 101 -4.62 10.04 -3.35
C ASN A 101 -4.54 8.83 -4.29
N SER A 102 -3.35 8.22 -4.42
CA SER A 102 -3.17 7.00 -5.21
C SER A 102 -4.03 5.84 -4.68
N LEU A 103 -4.03 5.61 -3.37
CA LEU A 103 -4.87 4.59 -2.74
C LEU A 103 -6.37 4.87 -2.88
N SER A 104 -6.78 6.14 -2.75
CA SER A 104 -8.15 6.59 -3.01
C SER A 104 -8.59 6.36 -4.46
N SER A 105 -7.69 6.63 -5.40
CA SER A 105 -7.92 6.42 -6.84
C SER A 105 -8.13 4.94 -7.15
N LEU A 106 -7.34 4.04 -6.54
CA LEU A 106 -7.55 2.59 -6.65
C LEU A 106 -8.97 2.20 -6.21
N ASN A 107 -9.47 2.79 -5.12
CA ASN A 107 -10.83 2.50 -4.63
C ASN A 107 -11.87 2.76 -5.73
N SER A 108 -11.76 3.93 -6.38
CA SER A 108 -12.69 4.36 -7.44
C SER A 108 -12.54 3.51 -8.71
N GLN A 109 -11.31 3.13 -9.08
CA GLN A 109 -11.03 2.26 -10.23
C GLN A 109 -11.61 0.86 -10.05
N THR A 110 -11.69 0.39 -8.80
CA THR A 110 -12.31 -0.89 -8.43
C THR A 110 -13.80 -0.76 -8.12
N GLU A 111 -14.44 0.34 -8.51
CA GLU A 111 -15.86 0.61 -8.27
C GLU A 111 -16.26 0.46 -6.78
N TYR A 112 -15.36 0.83 -5.87
CA TYR A 112 -15.54 0.74 -4.41
C TYR A 112 -15.76 -0.68 -3.87
N GLN A 113 -15.29 -1.70 -4.59
CA GLN A 113 -15.50 -3.10 -4.24
C GLN A 113 -14.76 -3.55 -2.96
N TYR A 114 -13.63 -2.92 -2.62
CA TYR A 114 -12.68 -3.46 -1.63
C TYR A 114 -12.60 -2.61 -0.36
N ASP A 115 -12.97 -3.20 0.77
CA ASP A 115 -13.00 -2.55 2.09
C ASP A 115 -11.64 -1.98 2.52
N ILE A 116 -10.53 -2.62 2.14
CA ILE A 116 -9.17 -2.19 2.50
C ILE A 116 -8.83 -0.78 2.00
N LEU A 117 -9.49 -0.33 0.93
CA LEU A 117 -9.25 0.96 0.27
C LEU A 117 -10.14 2.07 0.83
N PHE A 118 -11.21 1.73 1.54
CA PHE A 118 -12.25 2.68 1.91
C PHE A 118 -11.74 3.79 2.82
N GLU A 119 -10.95 3.48 3.85
CA GLU A 119 -10.43 4.51 4.76
C GLU A 119 -9.51 5.50 4.02
N PHE A 120 -8.70 5.05 3.06
CA PHE A 120 -7.86 5.96 2.27
C PHE A 120 -8.70 6.89 1.40
N TYR A 121 -9.80 6.38 0.83
CA TYR A 121 -10.77 7.19 0.11
C TYR A 121 -11.38 8.28 1.03
N MET A 122 -11.80 7.93 2.24
CA MET A 122 -12.36 8.88 3.20
C MET A 122 -11.34 9.93 3.67
N LEU A 123 -10.08 9.54 3.85
CA LEU A 123 -8.99 10.47 4.18
C LEU A 123 -8.69 11.43 3.02
N ASN A 124 -8.73 10.95 1.78
CA ASN A 124 -8.55 11.78 0.60
C ASN A 124 -9.70 12.78 0.40
N ASP A 125 -10.95 12.34 0.63
CA ASP A 125 -12.12 13.22 0.59
C ASP A 125 -12.01 14.35 1.63
N ASN A 126 -11.51 14.03 2.84
CA ASN A 126 -11.22 15.05 3.87
C ASN A 126 -10.17 16.08 3.43
N ILE A 127 -9.16 15.68 2.66
CA ILE A 127 -8.12 16.59 2.13
C ILE A 127 -8.70 17.53 1.08
N LEU A 128 -9.54 17.01 0.16
CA LEU A 128 -10.08 17.78 -0.96
C LEU A 128 -11.13 18.80 -0.50
N GLY A 129 -11.82 18.55 0.60
CA GLY A 129 -12.80 19.48 1.18
C GLY A 129 -14.10 19.63 0.38
N ASP A 130 -14.29 18.82 -0.66
CA ASP A 130 -15.43 18.88 -1.59
C ASP A 130 -16.55 17.86 -1.26
N GLY A 131 -16.37 17.03 -0.23
CA GLY A 131 -17.29 15.95 0.16
C GLY A 131 -18.08 16.19 1.45
N PHE A 132 -19.00 15.27 1.76
CA PHE A 132 -19.67 15.21 3.07
C PHE A 132 -18.60 15.00 4.15
N TYR A 133 -18.33 15.99 5.00
CA TYR A 133 -17.34 15.92 6.09
C TYR A 133 -17.59 14.74 7.04
N TYR A 134 -17.18 13.53 6.66
CA TYR A 134 -17.22 12.35 7.53
C TYR A 134 -16.17 12.50 8.65
N TYR A 135 -15.05 13.11 8.31
CA TYR A 135 -14.00 13.52 9.22
C TYR A 135 -13.87 15.05 9.21
N SER A 136 -13.65 15.65 10.39
CA SER A 136 -13.24 17.05 10.55
C SER A 136 -11.80 17.07 11.08
N LEU A 137 -10.88 16.51 10.30
CA LEU A 137 -9.47 16.37 10.65
C LEU A 137 -8.63 17.48 10.02
N THR A 138 -7.52 17.82 10.66
CA THR A 138 -6.45 18.61 10.05
C THR A 138 -5.59 17.75 9.13
N ASN A 139 -4.84 18.37 8.20
CA ASN A 139 -3.90 17.62 7.35
C ASN A 139 -2.89 16.79 8.15
N GLU A 140 -2.42 17.30 9.29
CA GLU A 140 -1.53 16.56 10.19
C GLU A 140 -2.22 15.30 10.75
N GLN A 141 -3.47 15.43 11.19
CA GLN A 141 -4.26 14.30 11.69
C GLN A 141 -4.58 13.29 10.58
N VAL A 142 -4.80 13.74 9.33
CA VAL A 142 -4.96 12.85 8.18
C VAL A 142 -3.69 12.06 7.92
N VAL A 143 -2.53 12.72 7.94
CA VAL A 143 -1.22 12.08 7.78
C VAL A 143 -0.99 11.02 8.85
N ASP A 144 -1.18 11.37 10.12
CA ASP A 144 -1.00 10.44 11.25
C ASP A 144 -1.93 9.23 11.13
N ARG A 145 -3.18 9.47 10.77
CA ARG A 145 -4.19 8.41 10.61
C ARG A 145 -3.88 7.51 9.42
N ALA A 146 -3.47 8.06 8.28
CA ALA A 146 -3.05 7.29 7.11
C ALA A 146 -1.83 6.40 7.42
N LYS A 147 -0.87 6.91 8.20
CA LYS A 147 0.30 6.14 8.66
C LYS A 147 -0.11 4.99 9.58
N LEU A 148 -0.93 5.27 10.59
CA LEU A 148 -1.41 4.23 11.50
C LEU A 148 -2.22 3.15 10.76
N PHE A 149 -3.07 3.55 9.82
CA PHE A 149 -3.83 2.61 9.01
C PHE A 149 -2.93 1.77 8.11
N SER A 150 -1.95 2.38 7.45
CA SER A 150 -1.02 1.68 6.56
C SER A 150 -0.19 0.61 7.28
N GLU A 151 0.23 0.85 8.53
CA GLU A 151 0.90 -0.16 9.36
C GLU A 151 0.01 -1.40 9.59
N LYS A 152 -1.29 -1.19 9.84
CA LYS A 152 -2.26 -2.29 9.99
C LYS A 152 -2.47 -3.03 8.67
N VAL A 153 -2.59 -2.31 7.55
CA VAL A 153 -2.70 -2.91 6.20
C VAL A 153 -1.47 -3.77 5.90
N ILE A 154 -0.26 -3.27 6.17
CA ILE A 154 0.99 -4.01 6.03
C ILE A 154 0.98 -5.30 6.86
N SER A 155 0.51 -5.23 8.10
CA SER A 155 0.39 -6.39 8.99
C SER A 155 -0.57 -7.43 8.42
N LYS A 156 -1.75 -7.01 7.94
CA LYS A 156 -2.73 -7.88 7.29
C LYS A 156 -2.15 -8.52 6.02
N PHE A 157 -1.53 -7.73 5.15
CA PHE A 157 -0.88 -8.24 3.94
C PHE A 157 0.11 -9.37 4.27
N ASN A 158 0.95 -9.17 5.30
CA ASN A 158 1.92 -10.17 5.73
C ASN A 158 1.30 -11.48 6.24
N SER A 159 0.07 -11.45 6.76
CA SER A 159 -0.67 -12.64 7.18
C SER A 159 -1.36 -13.33 6.00
N PHE A 160 -2.05 -12.59 5.14
CA PHE A 160 -2.83 -13.16 4.02
C PHE A 160 -1.93 -13.71 2.91
N LYS A 161 -0.77 -13.09 2.66
CA LYS A 161 0.16 -13.52 1.61
C LYS A 161 0.73 -14.93 1.82
N GLU A 162 0.72 -15.44 3.06
CA GLU A 162 1.22 -16.79 3.33
C GLU A 162 0.35 -17.88 2.72
N ASN A 163 -0.93 -17.59 2.53
CA ASN A 163 -1.93 -18.50 1.97
C ASN A 163 -2.49 -18.00 0.62
N GLU A 164 -1.88 -16.95 0.04
CA GLU A 164 -2.30 -16.34 -1.23
C GLU A 164 -3.79 -15.93 -1.26
N ASN A 165 -4.34 -15.60 -0.10
CA ASN A 165 -5.74 -15.19 0.03
C ASN A 165 -5.88 -13.68 -0.24
N TRP A 166 -5.68 -13.30 -1.50
CA TRP A 166 -5.69 -11.90 -1.95
C TRP A 166 -7.06 -11.26 -1.85
N TYR A 167 -8.11 -11.97 -2.28
CA TYR A 167 -9.49 -11.51 -2.12
C TYR A 167 -9.82 -11.26 -0.64
N GLY A 168 -9.41 -12.17 0.25
CA GLY A 168 -9.59 -12.00 1.69
C GLY A 168 -8.79 -10.84 2.26
N PHE A 169 -7.60 -10.55 1.75
CA PHE A 169 -6.83 -9.35 2.13
C PHE A 169 -7.56 -8.06 1.72
N LEU A 170 -8.03 -7.98 0.47
CA LEU A 170 -8.68 -6.79 -0.06
C LEU A 170 -10.03 -6.47 0.62
N ASN A 171 -10.73 -7.50 1.10
CA ASN A 171 -12.00 -7.38 1.81
C ASN A 171 -11.85 -7.53 3.34
N CYS A 172 -10.63 -7.43 3.89
CA CYS A 172 -10.49 -7.50 5.34
C CYS A 172 -10.78 -6.14 5.98
N GLU A 173 -11.68 -6.15 6.97
CA GLU A 173 -11.90 -4.98 7.81
C GLU A 173 -10.66 -4.68 8.66
N ILE A 174 -10.30 -3.40 8.71
CA ILE A 174 -9.25 -2.91 9.59
C ILE A 174 -9.87 -1.99 10.62
N GLU A 175 -9.94 -2.48 11.85
CA GLU A 175 -10.31 -1.65 12.99
C GLU A 175 -9.19 -0.65 13.31
N VAL A 176 -9.43 0.63 13.02
CA VAL A 176 -8.70 1.72 13.66
C VAL A 176 -9.50 2.11 14.88
N LYS A 177 -9.10 1.64 16.06
CA LYS A 177 -9.62 2.20 17.30
C LYS A 177 -9.29 3.68 17.28
N SER A 178 -10.31 4.51 17.17
CA SER A 178 -10.19 5.93 17.46
C SER A 178 -9.82 6.02 18.92
N ASP A 179 -8.56 6.34 19.23
CA ASP A 179 -8.26 6.80 20.57
C ASP A 179 -9.12 8.06 20.79
N ASP A 180 -10.07 7.94 21.72
CA ASP A 180 -11.05 8.95 22.14
C ASP A 180 -10.45 10.31 22.53
N LYS A 181 -9.12 10.46 22.49
CA LYS A 181 -8.43 11.72 22.75
C LYS A 181 -8.52 12.70 21.59
N VAL A 182 -8.53 12.24 20.33
CA VAL A 182 -8.57 13.15 19.17
C VAL A 182 -9.96 13.76 18.98
N LEU A 183 -11.03 12.99 19.24
CA LEU A 183 -12.41 13.49 19.17
C LEU A 183 -12.79 14.38 20.35
N LYS A 184 -12.22 14.17 21.55
CA LYS A 184 -12.51 15.00 22.73
C LYS A 184 -11.97 16.42 22.62
N GLN A 185 -10.84 16.65 21.95
CA GLN A 185 -10.33 18.03 21.76
C GLN A 185 -11.26 18.87 20.87
N ASN A 186 -11.93 18.26 19.90
CA ASN A 186 -12.81 18.97 18.97
C ASN A 186 -14.18 19.34 19.57
N ASN A 187 -14.66 18.61 20.59
CA ASN A 187 -15.86 19.01 21.33
C ASN A 187 -15.58 20.17 22.31
N VAL A 188 -14.38 20.22 22.91
CA VAL A 188 -13.98 21.34 23.78
C VAL A 188 -13.82 22.64 22.98
N ILE A 189 -13.30 22.59 21.75
CA ILE A 189 -13.10 23.79 20.93
C ILE A 189 -14.43 24.33 20.36
N LYS A 190 -15.45 23.48 20.16
CA LYS A 190 -16.79 23.92 19.72
C LYS A 190 -17.61 24.57 20.84
N GLU A 191 -17.46 24.14 22.09
CA GLU A 191 -18.18 24.76 23.22
C GLU A 191 -17.65 26.17 23.58
N VAL A 192 -16.38 26.47 23.32
CA VAL A 192 -15.76 27.76 23.71
C VAL A 192 -16.06 28.92 22.73
N LYS A 193 -16.73 28.68 21.59
CA LYS A 193 -17.02 29.73 20.57
C LYS A 193 -18.48 30.19 20.48
N LEU A 194 -19.34 29.83 21.43
CA LEU A 194 -20.76 30.21 21.39
C LEU A 194 -21.22 31.24 22.44
N ASP A 195 -20.37 31.62 23.39
CA ASP A 195 -20.69 32.65 24.38
C ASP A 195 -19.65 33.78 24.35
N GLU A 196 -19.75 34.67 23.37
CA GLU A 196 -19.34 36.09 23.48
C GLU A 196 -19.76 36.82 22.20
N ASN A 197 -21.07 37.00 22.03
CA ASN A 197 -21.66 38.12 21.31
C ASN A 197 -23.19 38.06 21.46
N LYS A 198 -23.67 38.43 22.65
CA LYS A 198 -25.05 38.89 22.83
C LYS A 198 -25.06 40.16 23.69
N SER A 199 -25.18 41.25 22.94
CA SER A 199 -25.81 42.54 23.25
C SER A 199 -25.14 43.50 24.25
#